data_AF-A0A076MV48-F1
#
_entry.id   AF-A0A076MV48-F1
#
_cell.length_a   1.000
_cell.length_b   1.000
_cell.length_c   1.000
_cell.angle_alpha   90.00
_cell.angle_beta   90.00
_cell.angle_gamma   90.00
#
_symmetry.space_group_name_H-M   'P 1'
#
loop_
_entity.id
_entity.type
_entity.pdbx_description
1 polymer ?
#
loop_
_entity_poly.entity_id
_entity_poly.type
_entity_poly.pdbx_seq_one_letter_code
_entity_poly.pdbx_strand_id
1 'polypeptide(L)'
;MEYGKLFDLLIAPAPDLVTGLEQAFAAAAVTLRETDYADACPIATVALEVASTNETLRRATAEVFEAWIVTGTGVFTRLGLSEDDARRLAIAVISSLEGAFVLSRSLRDVEPLAVAGEAAVATAREMLTGRARG
;
A
#
# COMPACT_ATOMS: atom_id res chain seq x y z
N MET A 1 -8.91 12.66 -10.74
CA MET A 1 -7.56 12.11 -10.50
C MET A 1 -7.75 10.83 -9.72
N GLU A 2 -7.32 9.70 -10.28
CA GLU A 2 -7.73 8.33 -9.90
C GLU A 2 -7.02 7.75 -8.66
N TYR A 3 -6.41 8.60 -7.82
CA TYR A 3 -5.64 8.12 -6.67
C TYR A 3 -6.45 7.20 -5.76
N GLY A 4 -7.75 7.45 -5.52
CA GLY A 4 -8.61 6.65 -4.64
C GLY A 4 -8.80 5.16 -5.01
N LYS A 5 -8.33 4.70 -6.17
CA LYS A 5 -8.51 3.32 -6.67
C LYS A 5 -7.27 2.45 -6.61
N LEU A 6 -6.24 2.84 -5.85
CA LEU A 6 -4.96 2.13 -5.76
C LEU A 6 -5.14 0.60 -5.64
N PHE A 7 -5.95 0.15 -4.69
CA PHE A 7 -6.18 -1.27 -4.43
C PHE A 7 -7.05 -1.97 -5.49
N ASP A 8 -8.03 -1.27 -6.05
CA ASP A 8 -8.88 -1.84 -7.11
C ASP A 8 -8.10 -2.04 -8.42
N LEU A 9 -7.11 -1.21 -8.68
CA LEU A 9 -6.29 -1.28 -9.89
C LEU A 9 -5.11 -2.25 -9.75
N LEU A 10 -4.49 -2.32 -8.57
CA LEU A 10 -3.25 -3.08 -8.38
C LEU A 10 -3.45 -4.47 -7.80
N ILE A 11 -4.52 -4.71 -7.04
CA ILE A 11 -4.69 -5.98 -6.30
C ILE A 11 -5.96 -6.73 -6.69
N ALA A 12 -7.09 -6.05 -6.88
CA ALA A 12 -8.36 -6.72 -7.17
C ALA A 12 -8.37 -7.65 -8.41
N PRO A 13 -7.55 -7.45 -9.47
CA PRO A 13 -7.47 -8.38 -10.60
C PRO A 13 -6.73 -9.69 -10.29
N ALA A 14 -6.01 -9.79 -9.17
CA ALA A 14 -5.19 -10.94 -8.84
C ALA A 14 -6.04 -12.15 -8.42
N PRO A 15 -5.57 -13.38 -8.68
CA PRO A 15 -6.31 -14.60 -8.34
C PRO A 15 -6.44 -14.82 -6.82
N ASP A 16 -5.55 -14.25 -6.02
CA ASP A 16 -5.55 -14.35 -4.56
C ASP A 16 -4.78 -13.18 -3.92
N LEU A 17 -4.92 -13.03 -2.59
CA LEU A 17 -4.31 -11.96 -1.81
C LEU A 17 -2.78 -11.91 -1.92
N VAL A 18 -2.12 -13.07 -1.89
CA VAL A 18 -0.65 -13.16 -1.90
C VAL A 18 -0.14 -12.72 -3.26
N THR A 19 -0.69 -13.29 -4.34
CA THR A 19 -0.33 -12.91 -5.72
C THR A 19 -0.55 -11.41 -5.96
N GLY A 20 -1.65 -10.85 -5.46
CA GLY A 20 -1.96 -9.43 -5.63
C GLY A 20 -0.98 -8.50 -4.90
N LEU A 21 -0.53 -8.89 -3.70
CA LEU A 21 0.52 -8.14 -2.99
C LEU A 21 1.86 -8.22 -3.73
N GLU A 22 2.29 -9.42 -4.14
CA GLU A 22 3.54 -9.61 -4.90
C GLU A 22 3.55 -8.74 -6.17
N GLN A 23 2.45 -8.76 -6.93
CA GLN A 23 2.30 -7.96 -8.15
C GLN A 23 2.30 -6.46 -7.88
N ALA A 24 1.60 -5.99 -6.83
CA ALA A 24 1.53 -4.57 -6.51
C ALA A 24 2.91 -3.98 -6.16
N PHE A 25 3.69 -4.65 -5.31
CA PHE A 25 5.03 -4.18 -4.93
C PHE A 25 6.02 -4.28 -6.11
N ALA A 26 5.93 -5.34 -6.91
CA ALA A 26 6.76 -5.47 -8.12
C ALA A 26 6.44 -4.36 -9.14
N ALA A 27 5.17 -4.06 -9.38
CA ALA A 27 4.74 -2.98 -10.27
C ALA A 27 5.22 -1.62 -9.76
N ALA A 28 5.11 -1.35 -8.45
CA ALA A 28 5.63 -0.12 -7.85
C ALA A 28 7.14 0.04 -8.06
N ALA A 29 7.92 -1.04 -7.94
CA ALA A 29 9.36 -1.02 -8.18
C ALA A 29 9.72 -0.73 -9.65
N VAL A 30 8.96 -1.29 -10.59
CA VAL A 30 9.13 -1.00 -12.02
C VAL A 30 8.82 0.46 -12.31
N THR A 31 7.64 0.95 -11.91
CA THR A 31 7.24 2.35 -12.12
C THR A 31 8.25 3.33 -11.52
N LEU A 32 8.73 3.06 -10.31
CA LEU A 32 9.71 3.95 -9.66
C LEU A 32 11.03 4.00 -10.44
N ARG A 33 11.52 2.86 -10.97
CA ARG A 33 12.73 2.84 -11.82
C ARG A 33 12.51 3.55 -13.16
N GLU A 34 11.41 3.26 -13.84
CA GLU A 34 11.12 3.82 -15.17
C GLU A 34 10.94 5.33 -15.15
N THR A 35 10.52 5.88 -14.01
CA THR A 35 10.35 7.32 -13.81
C THR A 35 11.58 8.00 -13.21
N ASP A 36 12.74 7.33 -13.20
CA ASP A 36 13.98 7.80 -12.53
C ASP A 36 13.73 8.27 -11.10
N TYR A 37 12.98 7.45 -10.34
CA TYR A 37 12.60 7.67 -8.95
C TYR A 37 11.70 8.89 -8.71
N ALA A 38 11.09 9.46 -9.76
CA ALA A 38 10.19 10.60 -9.65
C ALA A 38 8.80 10.20 -9.14
N ASP A 39 8.24 9.10 -9.65
CA ASP A 39 6.86 8.68 -9.40
C ASP A 39 6.78 7.70 -8.22
N ALA A 40 6.64 8.28 -7.02
CA ALA A 40 6.37 7.57 -5.78
C ALA A 40 4.96 7.94 -5.28
N CYS A 41 4.75 8.09 -3.97
CA CYS A 41 3.47 8.58 -3.45
C CYS A 41 3.43 10.12 -3.32
N PRO A 42 2.75 10.84 -4.23
CA PRO A 42 2.58 12.29 -4.10
C PRO A 42 1.74 12.67 -2.87
N ILE A 43 0.81 11.80 -2.45
CA ILE A 43 -0.05 12.05 -1.29
C ILE A 43 0.78 12.08 -0.01
N ALA A 44 1.72 11.13 0.16
CA ALA A 44 2.63 11.10 1.30
C ALA A 44 3.55 12.33 1.32
N THR A 45 4.06 12.75 0.16
CA THR A 45 4.90 13.95 0.05
C THR A 45 4.15 15.19 0.55
N VAL A 46 2.91 15.40 0.08
CA VAL A 46 2.09 16.53 0.53
C VAL A 46 1.76 16.40 2.01
N ALA A 47 1.38 15.22 2.49
CA ALA A 47 1.04 15.00 3.89
C ALA A 47 2.22 15.34 4.82
N LEU A 48 3.44 14.89 4.48
CA LEU A 48 4.64 15.14 5.26
C LEU A 48 5.02 16.62 5.28
N GLU A 49 4.79 17.35 4.19
CA GLU A 49 5.13 18.78 4.10
C GLU A 49 4.13 19.67 4.85
N VAL A 50 2.83 19.36 4.75
CA VAL A 50 1.78 20.34 5.08
C VAL A 50 0.96 20.02 6.32
N ALA A 51 1.13 18.84 6.94
CA ALA A 51 0.26 18.36 8.02
C ALA A 51 0.16 19.32 9.22
N SER A 52 1.21 20.09 9.51
CA SER A 52 1.24 21.05 10.63
C SER A 52 1.06 22.51 10.21
N THR A 53 0.95 22.80 8.91
CA THR A 53 0.99 24.17 8.37
C THR A 53 -0.20 24.53 7.49
N ASN A 54 -0.91 23.54 6.93
CA ASN A 54 -2.07 23.76 6.08
C ASN A 54 -3.17 22.74 6.37
N GLU A 55 -4.18 23.16 7.14
CA GLU A 55 -5.28 22.27 7.54
C GLU A 55 -6.05 21.75 6.33
N THR A 56 -6.33 22.58 5.32
CA THR A 56 -7.07 22.17 4.12
C THR A 56 -6.39 21.02 3.39
N LEU A 57 -5.07 21.12 3.14
CA LEU A 57 -4.32 20.06 2.49
C LEU A 57 -4.11 18.83 3.38
N ARG A 58 -3.99 19.03 4.71
CA ARG A 58 -3.99 17.92 5.67
C ARG A 58 -5.30 17.13 5.62
N ARG A 59 -6.48 17.78 5.52
CA ARG A 59 -7.76 17.05 5.38
C ARG A 59 -7.80 16.29 4.07
N ALA A 60 -7.40 16.93 2.97
CA ALA A 60 -7.45 16.31 1.65
C ALA A 60 -6.56 15.05 1.56
N THR A 61 -5.35 15.08 2.14
CA THR A 61 -4.47 13.90 2.20
C THR A 61 -5.04 12.80 3.10
N ALA A 62 -5.61 13.17 4.26
CA ALA A 62 -6.28 12.22 5.14
C ALA A 62 -7.48 11.54 4.46
N GLU A 63 -8.30 12.27 3.70
CA GLU A 63 -9.43 11.73 2.95
C GLU A 63 -8.97 10.69 1.91
N VAL A 64 -7.84 10.93 1.23
CA VAL A 64 -7.28 9.96 0.27
C VAL A 64 -6.79 8.70 0.97
N PHE A 65 -6.02 8.83 2.06
CA PHE A 65 -5.55 7.65 2.81
C PHE A 65 -6.69 6.85 3.43
N GLU A 66 -7.72 7.51 3.99
CA GLU A 66 -8.90 6.80 4.52
C GLU A 66 -9.64 6.06 3.39
N ALA A 67 -9.79 6.68 2.21
CA ALA A 67 -10.39 6.01 1.06
C ALA A 67 -9.58 4.77 0.64
N TRP A 68 -8.24 4.84 0.62
CA TRP A 68 -7.39 3.68 0.34
C TRP A 68 -7.55 2.58 1.36
N ILE A 69 -7.60 2.92 2.65
CA ILE A 69 -7.80 1.94 3.72
C ILE A 69 -9.16 1.26 3.55
N VAL A 70 -10.24 2.02 3.29
CA VAL A 70 -11.59 1.47 3.08
C VAL A 70 -11.62 0.54 1.87
N THR A 71 -11.10 0.97 0.72
CA THR A 71 -11.06 0.15 -0.49
C THR A 71 -10.22 -1.12 -0.29
N GLY A 72 -9.02 -0.99 0.29
CA GLY A 72 -8.14 -2.12 0.61
C GLY A 72 -8.79 -3.11 1.57
N THR A 73 -9.48 -2.62 2.61
CA THR A 73 -10.27 -3.45 3.54
C THR A 73 -11.31 -4.28 2.78
N GLY A 74 -12.05 -3.64 1.87
CA GLY A 74 -13.05 -4.32 1.05
C GLY A 74 -12.44 -5.39 0.14
N VAL A 75 -11.32 -5.08 -0.54
CA VAL A 75 -10.59 -6.04 -1.40
C VAL A 75 -10.09 -7.23 -0.59
N PHE A 76 -9.39 -6.99 0.51
CA PHE A 76 -8.80 -8.05 1.33
C PHE A 76 -9.83 -8.92 2.03
N THR A 77 -10.98 -8.35 2.40
CA THR A 77 -12.13 -9.12 2.92
C THR A 77 -12.65 -10.10 1.85
N ARG A 78 -12.81 -9.65 0.60
CA ARG A 78 -13.23 -10.52 -0.52
C ARG A 78 -12.21 -11.62 -0.81
N LEU A 79 -10.93 -11.37 -0.52
CA LEU A 79 -9.83 -12.31 -0.70
C LEU A 79 -9.58 -13.21 0.53
N GLY A 80 -10.50 -13.23 1.50
CA GLY A 80 -10.54 -14.25 2.54
C GLY A 80 -10.07 -13.82 3.93
N LEU A 81 -9.90 -12.52 4.20
CA LEU A 81 -9.67 -12.02 5.56
C LEU A 81 -10.98 -11.68 6.29
N SER A 82 -10.90 -11.56 7.63
CA SER A 82 -11.93 -10.87 8.41
C SER A 82 -11.86 -9.37 8.13
N GLU A 83 -12.94 -8.62 8.39
CA GLU A 83 -12.93 -7.17 8.15
C GLU A 83 -11.86 -6.43 9.00
N ASP A 84 -11.67 -6.87 10.26
CA ASP A 84 -10.66 -6.30 11.15
C ASP A 84 -9.23 -6.61 10.67
N ASP A 85 -8.94 -7.86 10.29
CA ASP A 85 -7.63 -8.23 9.74
C ASP A 85 -7.39 -7.56 8.37
N ALA A 86 -8.43 -7.44 7.55
CA ALA A 86 -8.36 -6.75 6.27
C ALA A 86 -8.00 -5.27 6.45
N ARG A 87 -8.62 -4.57 7.42
CA ARG A 87 -8.27 -3.18 7.72
C ARG A 87 -6.84 -3.05 8.24
N ARG A 88 -6.42 -3.95 9.13
CA ARG A 88 -5.04 -3.97 9.66
C ARG A 88 -4.02 -4.20 8.56
N LEU A 89 -4.28 -5.15 7.65
CA LEU A 89 -3.41 -5.42 6.51
C LEU A 89 -3.38 -4.23 5.54
N ALA A 90 -4.50 -3.57 5.27
CA ALA A 90 -4.54 -2.38 4.41
C ALA A 90 -3.62 -1.28 4.94
N ILE A 91 -3.70 -0.99 6.24
CA ILE A 91 -2.81 -0.02 6.90
C ILE A 91 -1.34 -0.48 6.83
N ALA A 92 -1.06 -1.76 7.10
CA ALA A 92 0.29 -2.30 7.06
C ALA A 92 0.92 -2.21 5.65
N VAL A 93 0.15 -2.53 4.61
CA VAL A 93 0.59 -2.46 3.20
C VAL A 93 0.89 -1.02 2.79
N ILE A 94 -0.01 -0.07 3.09
CA ILE A 94 0.22 1.35 2.81
C ILE A 94 1.48 1.81 3.54
N SER A 95 1.59 1.53 4.84
CA SER A 95 2.75 1.96 5.63
C SER A 95 4.07 1.39 5.09
N SER A 96 4.05 0.13 4.64
CA SER A 96 5.22 -0.53 4.05
C SER A 96 5.61 0.09 2.71
N LEU A 97 4.63 0.38 1.85
CA LEU A 97 4.86 1.07 0.58
C LEU A 97 5.45 2.47 0.79
N GLU A 98 4.88 3.28 1.68
CA GLU A 98 5.35 4.64 1.92
C GLU A 98 6.79 4.64 2.46
N GLY A 99 7.10 3.78 3.43
CA GLY A 99 8.46 3.61 3.94
C GLY A 99 9.42 3.14 2.85
N ALA A 100 9.02 2.16 2.04
CA ALA A 100 9.82 1.65 0.94
C ALA A 100 10.08 2.72 -0.13
N PHE A 101 9.12 3.57 -0.45
CA PHE A 101 9.31 4.68 -1.37
C PHE A 101 10.33 5.70 -0.86
N VAL A 102 10.27 6.06 0.43
CA VAL A 102 11.24 6.97 1.06
C VAL A 102 12.65 6.40 0.94
N LEU A 103 12.84 5.13 1.34
CA LEU A 103 14.14 4.46 1.27
C LEU A 103 14.62 4.33 -0.17
N SER A 104 13.74 3.88 -1.08
CA SER A 104 14.12 3.60 -2.46
C SER A 104 14.55 4.86 -3.21
N ARG A 105 13.84 5.98 -3.01
CA ARG A 105 14.22 7.28 -3.58
C ARG A 105 15.53 7.80 -3.00
N SER A 106 15.75 7.63 -1.71
CA SER A 106 16.95 8.13 -1.02
C SER A 106 18.20 7.36 -1.44
N LEU A 107 18.08 6.04 -1.58
CA LEU A 107 19.17 5.14 -1.93
C LEU A 107 19.37 5.00 -3.44
N ARG A 108 18.38 5.42 -4.25
CA ARG A 108 18.28 5.14 -5.68
C ARG A 108 18.42 3.64 -5.99
N ASP A 109 17.70 2.85 -5.19
CA ASP A 109 17.56 1.40 -5.33
C ASP A 109 16.11 1.01 -5.02
N VAL A 110 15.58 -0.03 -5.66
CA VAL A 110 14.23 -0.55 -5.36
C VAL A 110 14.25 -1.83 -4.52
N GLU A 111 15.42 -2.26 -4.05
CA GLU A 111 15.52 -3.30 -3.02
C GLU A 111 14.54 -3.06 -1.86
N PRO A 112 14.35 -1.84 -1.31
CA PRO A 112 13.40 -1.64 -0.22
C PRO A 112 11.94 -1.98 -0.59
N LEU A 113 11.54 -1.77 -1.84
CA LEU A 113 10.20 -2.16 -2.32
C LEU A 113 10.04 -3.67 -2.42
N ALA A 114 11.08 -4.39 -2.85
CA ALA A 114 11.06 -5.85 -2.88
C ALA A 114 10.93 -6.43 -1.46
N VAL A 115 11.76 -5.95 -0.52
CA VAL A 115 11.73 -6.39 0.89
C VAL A 115 10.40 -6.06 1.56
N ALA A 116 9.84 -4.87 1.29
CA ALA A 116 8.52 -4.49 1.80
C ALA A 116 7.40 -5.40 1.26
N GLY A 117 7.48 -5.80 -0.01
CA GLY A 117 6.56 -6.77 -0.60
C GLY A 117 6.62 -8.13 0.06
N GLU A 118 7.82 -8.65 0.30
CA GLU A 118 8.03 -9.91 1.02
C GLU A 118 7.44 -9.87 2.44
N ALA A 119 7.66 -8.78 3.17
CA ALA A 119 7.09 -8.58 4.50
C ALA A 119 5.56 -8.52 4.48
N ALA A 120 4.98 -7.77 3.54
CA ALA A 120 3.52 -7.68 3.38
C ALA A 120 2.89 -9.04 3.07
N VAL A 121 3.54 -9.83 2.20
CA VAL A 121 3.12 -11.20 1.87
C VAL A 121 3.22 -12.13 3.08
N ALA A 122 4.28 -12.05 3.87
CA ALA A 122 4.43 -12.83 5.08
C ALA A 122 3.30 -12.54 6.08
N THR A 123 3.00 -11.26 6.33
CA THR A 123 1.89 -10.83 7.19
C THR A 123 0.54 -11.34 6.68
N ALA A 124 0.27 -11.24 5.37
CA ALA A 124 -0.95 -11.77 4.77
C ALA A 124 -1.11 -13.29 4.97
N ARG A 125 -0.02 -14.06 4.79
CA ARG A 125 -0.02 -15.52 5.01
C ARG A 125 -0.30 -15.87 6.47
N GLU A 126 0.28 -15.13 7.41
CA GLU A 126 0.02 -15.31 8.85
C GLU A 126 -1.45 -15.06 9.19
N MET A 127 -2.05 -13.98 8.67
CA MET A 127 -3.46 -13.67 8.90
C MET A 127 -4.40 -14.72 8.29
N LEU A 128 -4.11 -15.19 7.07
CA LEU A 128 -4.89 -16.25 6.42
C LEU A 128 -4.83 -17.58 7.18
N THR A 129 -3.67 -17.93 7.74
CA THR A 129 -3.47 -19.19 8.49
C THR A 129 -3.97 -19.11 9.94
N GLY A 130 -3.92 -17.93 10.57
CA GLY A 130 -4.51 -17.69 11.89
C GLY A 130 -6.01 -17.95 11.92
N ARG A 131 -6.70 -17.69 10.80
CA ARG A 131 -8.12 -18.00 10.61
C ARG A 131 -8.42 -19.51 10.57
N ALA A 132 -7.46 -20.35 10.19
CA ALA A 132 -7.64 -21.81 10.14
C ALA A 132 -7.53 -22.48 11.53
N ARG A 133 -7.12 -21.73 12.56
CA ARG A 133 -6.90 -22.22 13.93
C ARG A 133 -7.94 -21.78 14.95
N GLY A 134 -8.89 -20.91 14.57
CA GLY A 134 -9.99 -20.43 15.41
C GLY A 134 -11.33 -20.97 14.93
#